data_AF-A0A959YFD4-F1
#
_entry.id   AF-A0A959YFD4-F1
#
_cell.length_a   1.000
_cell.length_b   1.000
_cell.length_c   1.000
_cell.angle_alpha   90.00
_cell.angle_beta   90.00
_cell.angle_gamma   90.00
#
_symmetry.space_group_name_H-M   'P 1'
#
loop_
_entity.id
_entity.type
_entity.pdbx_description
1 polymer ?
#
loop_
_entity_poly.entity_id
_entity_poly.type
_entity_poly.pdbx_seq_one_letter_code
_entity_poly.pdbx_strand_id
1 'polypeptide(L)'
;NDPLTENDTWSTNCVCEGTPVGVDCNGDPNGTASIDQCGVCSGGNTGLIPNESCTDCNGEINGTASIDQCGVCSGGSTGLIPNESCADCLGVPNGPDTPGQPCDDGNGLTENDMWSANCVCVGTPIGGCTELLTLDITLDNNGSQTTWEIYDDTGTQLIASGGPYQDGIGGTVITENLCLNQICYRLVVNDDGGDGLLGGKYVLRDDQGRRIIEGDGQFASTSAKVSPFCLPLSNAKLIDAWCDRKDLVYSTSTQVYASQNIPGAQGYQFSMEDPHGSYYRLVFRPNGVLIPANLFTLPPPADLDLNVKVRALVNGSYQDWGKICIIRLNTPGAGRSLSLFDEATAVTMNLYPNPNQGEQLFLNLEGLEDGEQDMELEVLDLFGKRVHAQQLVANGTRINTVIDLQHELAAGIYLVNVRVGEAHYTQRLVRQ
;
A
#
# COMPACT_ATOMS: atom_id res chain seq x y z
N ASN A 1 49.43 79.69 -24.67
CA ASN A 1 49.04 79.20 -23.34
C ASN A 1 48.77 77.73 -23.48
N ASP A 2 49.54 76.94 -22.75
CA ASP A 2 49.36 75.50 -22.61
C ASP A 2 48.19 75.29 -21.64
N PRO A 3 47.12 74.59 -22.05
CA PRO A 3 45.94 74.40 -21.20
C PRO A 3 46.20 73.53 -19.96
N LEU A 4 47.36 72.88 -19.85
CA LEU A 4 47.74 72.04 -18.71
C LEU A 4 48.61 72.73 -17.67
N THR A 5 48.88 74.02 -17.85
CA THR A 5 49.65 74.84 -16.91
C THR A 5 48.96 76.19 -16.62
N GLU A 6 49.18 76.72 -15.43
CA GLU A 6 48.80 78.09 -15.06
C GLU A 6 50.04 79.00 -14.98
N ASN A 7 49.82 80.30 -15.15
CA ASN A 7 50.90 81.32 -15.18
C ASN A 7 51.92 81.14 -16.31
N ASP A 8 51.46 80.76 -17.51
CA ASP A 8 52.30 80.57 -18.68
C ASP A 8 53.11 81.81 -19.06
N THR A 9 54.43 81.65 -19.21
CA THR A 9 55.33 82.68 -19.71
C THR A 9 56.22 82.14 -20.84
N TRP A 10 56.61 82.99 -21.79
CA TRP A 10 57.49 82.62 -22.90
C TRP A 10 58.95 82.78 -22.49
N SER A 11 59.71 81.69 -22.58
CA SER A 11 61.17 81.72 -22.38
C SER A 11 61.89 82.37 -23.57
N THR A 12 63.15 82.76 -23.36
CA THR A 12 64.03 83.35 -24.39
C THR A 12 64.36 82.41 -25.55
N ASN A 13 64.06 81.12 -25.41
CA ASN A 13 64.18 80.11 -26.47
C ASN A 13 62.86 79.84 -27.19
N CYS A 14 61.86 80.72 -27.01
CA CYS A 14 60.52 80.60 -27.59
C CYS A 14 59.77 79.32 -27.15
N VAL A 15 59.99 78.86 -25.91
CA VAL A 15 59.25 77.77 -25.28
C VAL A 15 58.29 78.34 -24.24
N CYS A 16 57.03 77.92 -24.25
CA CYS A 16 56.00 78.31 -23.29
C CYS A 16 56.14 77.44 -22.03
N GLU A 17 56.38 78.02 -20.86
CA GLU A 17 56.52 77.31 -19.57
C GLU A 17 55.53 77.86 -18.53
N GLY A 18 54.85 76.97 -17.80
CA GLY A 18 53.88 77.31 -16.74
C GLY A 18 53.89 76.29 -15.59
N THR A 19 53.16 76.57 -14.51
CA THR A 19 53.04 75.66 -13.34
C THR A 19 51.96 74.61 -13.62
N PRO A 20 52.21 73.30 -13.45
CA PRO A 20 51.21 72.27 -13.72
C PRO A 20 49.94 72.47 -12.87
N VAL A 21 48.79 72.56 -13.52
CA VAL A 21 47.49 72.54 -12.82
C VAL A 21 47.12 71.10 -12.48
N GLY A 22 46.63 70.87 -11.26
CA GLY A 22 46.19 69.55 -10.83
C GLY A 22 45.06 69.06 -11.72
N VAL A 23 45.25 67.89 -12.34
CA VAL A 23 44.18 67.23 -13.12
C VAL A 23 43.36 66.35 -12.18
N ASP A 24 42.05 66.37 -12.34
CA ASP A 24 41.16 65.43 -11.64
C ASP A 24 41.27 64.02 -12.24
N CYS A 25 40.54 63.04 -11.70
CA CYS A 25 40.63 61.67 -12.23
C CYS A 25 40.08 61.50 -13.65
N ASN A 26 39.35 62.49 -14.19
CA ASN A 26 38.84 62.54 -15.56
C ASN A 26 39.86 63.21 -16.52
N GLY A 27 40.99 63.67 -15.98
CA GLY A 27 42.00 64.39 -16.73
C GLY A 27 41.66 65.87 -16.96
N ASP A 28 40.64 66.41 -16.28
CA ASP A 28 40.25 67.80 -16.42
C ASP A 28 41.14 68.69 -15.52
N PRO A 29 41.85 69.69 -16.09
CA PRO A 29 42.61 70.64 -15.30
C PRO A 29 41.71 71.44 -14.33
N ASN A 30 42.04 71.42 -13.03
CA ASN A 30 41.21 71.98 -11.95
C ASN A 30 39.78 71.41 -11.89
N GLY A 31 39.57 70.19 -12.41
CA GLY A 31 38.29 69.49 -12.33
C GLY A 31 37.93 69.03 -10.92
N THR A 32 36.72 68.48 -10.76
CA THR A 32 36.16 68.06 -9.46
C THR A 32 35.83 66.57 -9.40
N ALA A 33 36.15 65.78 -10.43
CA ALA A 33 35.94 64.34 -10.41
C ALA A 33 36.89 63.64 -9.42
N SER A 34 36.41 62.60 -8.76
CA SER A 34 37.21 61.82 -7.80
C SER A 34 36.95 60.32 -7.93
N ILE A 35 37.93 59.49 -7.53
CA ILE A 35 37.73 58.05 -7.45
C ILE A 35 36.76 57.75 -6.31
N ASP A 36 35.66 57.09 -6.62
CA ASP A 36 34.61 56.73 -5.67
C ASP A 36 34.88 55.38 -4.98
N GLN A 37 33.94 54.94 -4.14
CA GLN A 37 34.09 53.68 -3.37
C GLN A 37 33.94 52.42 -4.24
N CYS A 38 33.56 52.57 -5.51
CA CYS A 38 33.56 51.52 -6.52
C CYS A 38 34.89 51.45 -7.28
N GLY A 39 35.82 52.38 -7.01
CA GLY A 39 37.08 52.50 -7.76
C GLY A 39 36.93 53.18 -9.12
N VAL A 40 35.79 53.84 -9.38
CA VAL A 40 35.49 54.53 -10.65
C VAL A 40 35.70 56.03 -10.47
N CYS A 41 36.24 56.70 -11.49
CA CYS A 41 36.28 58.16 -11.52
C CYS A 41 34.90 58.73 -11.79
N SER A 42 34.29 59.37 -10.78
CA SER A 42 32.90 59.84 -10.82
C SER A 42 32.78 61.30 -10.32
N GLY A 43 31.69 61.99 -10.67
CA GLY A 43 31.47 63.42 -10.37
C GLY A 43 32.15 64.38 -11.37
N GLY A 44 32.11 65.68 -11.09
CA GLY A 44 32.65 66.72 -11.99
C GLY A 44 32.02 66.66 -13.39
N ASN A 45 32.85 66.62 -14.44
CA ASN A 45 32.41 66.53 -15.83
C ASN A 45 32.34 65.10 -16.39
N THR A 46 32.53 64.06 -15.56
CA THR A 46 32.46 62.65 -16.01
C THR A 46 31.06 62.25 -16.48
N GLY A 47 30.02 62.95 -16.02
CA GLY A 47 28.63 62.57 -16.23
C GLY A 47 28.19 61.37 -15.39
N LEU A 48 29.05 60.85 -14.50
CA LEU A 48 28.76 59.72 -13.61
C LEU A 48 28.42 60.21 -12.20
N ILE A 49 27.41 59.60 -11.56
CA ILE A 49 27.06 59.87 -10.16
C ILE A 49 27.97 59.02 -9.26
N PRO A 50 28.64 59.60 -8.25
CA PRO A 50 29.52 58.84 -7.35
C PRO A 50 28.82 57.65 -6.67
N ASN A 51 29.53 56.51 -6.66
CA ASN A 51 29.11 55.23 -6.07
C ASN A 51 27.94 54.51 -6.76
N GLU A 52 27.29 55.10 -7.77
CA GLU A 52 26.11 54.52 -8.42
C GLU A 52 26.41 53.14 -9.04
N SER A 53 27.62 52.94 -9.58
CA SER A 53 28.00 51.71 -10.29
C SER A 53 28.14 50.46 -9.42
N CYS A 54 28.26 50.60 -8.09
CA CYS A 54 28.40 49.47 -7.16
C CYS A 54 27.45 49.57 -5.96
N THR A 55 26.48 50.48 -6.01
CA THR A 55 25.40 50.51 -5.04
C THR A 55 24.39 49.43 -5.40
N ASP A 56 24.09 48.54 -4.46
CA ASP A 56 23.12 47.48 -4.66
C ASP A 56 21.68 48.03 -4.64
N CYS A 57 20.68 47.19 -4.90
CA CYS A 57 19.30 47.69 -4.95
C CYS A 57 18.73 48.16 -3.60
N ASN A 58 19.39 47.82 -2.48
CA ASN A 58 19.03 48.23 -1.13
C ASN A 58 19.76 49.53 -0.72
N GLY A 59 20.54 50.12 -1.63
CA GLY A 59 21.30 51.34 -1.38
C GLY A 59 22.64 51.09 -0.67
N GLU A 60 23.09 49.84 -0.55
CA GLU A 60 24.36 49.51 0.09
C GLU A 60 25.50 49.49 -0.92
N ILE A 61 26.54 50.28 -0.65
CA ILE A 61 27.74 50.34 -1.49
C ILE A 61 28.51 49.03 -1.33
N ASN A 62 28.80 48.37 -2.45
CA ASN A 62 29.34 47.00 -2.52
C ASN A 62 28.44 45.97 -1.82
N GLY A 63 27.14 46.25 -1.70
CA GLY A 63 26.16 45.29 -1.22
C GLY A 63 25.88 44.18 -2.24
N THR A 64 25.16 43.15 -1.82
CA THR A 64 24.86 41.96 -2.63
C THR A 64 23.39 41.80 -2.95
N ALA A 65 22.52 42.73 -2.53
CA ALA A 65 21.10 42.68 -2.87
C ALA A 65 20.91 42.95 -4.36
N SER A 66 20.00 42.20 -4.99
CA SER A 66 19.69 42.35 -6.41
C SER A 66 18.19 42.41 -6.63
N ILE A 67 17.78 43.10 -7.70
CA ILE A 67 16.40 43.01 -8.17
C ILE A 67 16.18 41.60 -8.70
N ASP A 68 15.23 40.88 -8.11
CA ASP A 68 14.89 39.53 -8.49
C ASP A 68 13.83 39.47 -9.61
N GLN A 69 13.37 38.27 -9.95
CA GLN A 69 12.39 38.07 -11.02
C GLN A 69 10.99 38.60 -10.65
N CYS A 70 10.75 38.95 -9.39
CA CYS A 70 9.53 39.60 -8.92
C CYS A 70 9.61 41.13 -9.03
N GLY A 71 10.77 41.67 -9.44
CA GLY A 71 11.03 43.11 -9.44
C GLY A 71 11.27 43.67 -8.03
N VAL A 72 11.51 42.81 -7.05
CA VAL A 72 11.76 43.18 -5.66
C VAL A 72 13.26 43.14 -5.40
N CYS A 73 13.76 44.11 -4.63
CA CYS A 73 15.13 44.05 -4.13
C CYS A 73 15.22 43.00 -3.02
N SER A 74 15.91 41.90 -3.28
CA SER A 74 16.00 40.76 -2.37
C SER A 74 17.43 40.20 -2.29
N GLY A 75 17.68 39.34 -1.28
CA GLY A 75 19.03 38.88 -0.94
C GLY A 75 19.83 39.92 -0.14
N GLY A 76 21.12 39.63 0.09
CA GLY A 76 22.01 40.50 0.86
C GLY A 76 21.47 40.82 2.27
N SER A 77 21.38 42.11 2.58
CA SER A 77 20.92 42.66 3.87
C SER A 77 19.41 42.94 3.95
N THR A 78 18.64 42.67 2.89
CA THR A 78 17.20 42.99 2.81
C THR A 78 16.34 42.15 3.75
N GLY A 79 16.83 40.97 4.17
CA GLY A 79 16.04 39.98 4.91
C GLY A 79 14.98 39.27 4.08
N LEU A 80 14.92 39.51 2.77
CA LEU A 80 14.01 38.86 1.83
C LEU A 80 14.73 37.75 1.06
N ILE A 81 14.07 36.60 0.90
CA ILE A 81 14.60 35.50 0.10
C ILE A 81 14.33 35.79 -1.39
N PRO A 82 15.34 35.66 -2.27
CA PRO A 82 15.15 35.90 -3.70
C PRO A 82 14.01 35.09 -4.32
N ASN A 83 13.16 35.79 -5.07
CA ASN A 83 12.00 35.28 -5.79
C ASN A 83 10.83 34.72 -4.95
N GLU A 84 10.91 34.75 -3.62
CA GLU A 84 9.88 34.17 -2.75
C GLU A 84 8.51 34.85 -2.93
N SER A 85 8.50 36.17 -3.14
CA SER A 85 7.25 36.95 -3.22
C SER A 85 6.39 36.70 -4.45
N CYS A 86 6.93 36.08 -5.50
CA CYS A 86 6.21 35.76 -6.74
C CYS A 86 6.41 34.31 -7.17
N ALA A 87 6.94 33.47 -6.29
CA ALA A 87 6.99 32.03 -6.52
C ALA A 87 5.58 31.45 -6.57
N ASP A 88 5.34 30.54 -7.50
CA ASP A 88 4.12 29.72 -7.53
C ASP A 88 4.20 28.58 -6.50
N CYS A 89 3.18 27.72 -6.46
CA CYS A 89 3.10 26.62 -5.50
C CYS A 89 4.18 25.55 -5.69
N LEU A 90 4.94 25.56 -6.79
CA LEU A 90 6.09 24.70 -7.03
C LEU A 90 7.43 25.43 -6.82
N GLY A 91 7.40 26.67 -6.35
CA GLY A 91 8.59 27.48 -6.14
C GLY A 91 9.14 28.14 -7.40
N VAL A 92 8.39 28.14 -8.51
CA VAL A 92 8.81 28.73 -9.77
C VAL A 92 8.39 30.21 -9.81
N PRO A 93 9.35 31.15 -9.95
CA PRO A 93 9.02 32.58 -10.00
C PRO A 93 8.17 32.93 -11.22
N ASN A 94 7.05 33.61 -11.00
CA ASN A 94 6.03 33.91 -12.01
C ASN A 94 5.50 32.67 -12.75
N GLY A 95 5.52 31.50 -12.09
CA GLY A 95 5.01 30.26 -12.65
C GLY A 95 3.48 30.18 -12.66
N PRO A 96 2.91 29.21 -13.40
CA PRO A 96 1.47 29.11 -13.61
C PRO A 96 0.71 28.48 -12.43
N ASP A 97 1.38 27.80 -11.50
CA ASP A 97 0.76 26.99 -10.44
C ASP A 97 0.34 27.83 -9.22
N THR A 98 -0.59 28.75 -9.44
CA THR A 98 -1.08 29.68 -8.40
C THR A 98 -2.38 29.18 -7.75
N PRO A 99 -2.71 29.61 -6.51
CA PRO A 99 -3.98 29.26 -5.88
C PRO A 99 -5.19 29.56 -6.78
N GLY A 100 -6.04 28.55 -6.97
CA GLY A 100 -7.19 28.59 -7.86
C GLY A 100 -6.92 28.15 -9.30
N GLN A 101 -5.67 27.80 -9.66
CA GLN A 101 -5.37 27.14 -10.94
C GLN A 101 -5.58 25.63 -10.84
N PRO A 102 -5.91 24.96 -11.97
CA PRO A 102 -6.03 23.51 -12.02
C PRO A 102 -4.69 22.84 -11.66
N CYS A 103 -4.77 21.70 -10.98
CA CYS A 103 -3.65 20.81 -10.71
C CYS A 103 -4.11 19.34 -10.85
N ASP A 104 -3.28 18.38 -10.49
CA ASP A 104 -3.63 16.96 -10.40
C ASP A 104 -2.85 16.40 -9.20
N ASP A 105 -3.56 16.02 -8.13
CA ASP A 105 -2.94 15.41 -6.93
C ASP A 105 -2.77 13.89 -7.08
N GLY A 106 -3.13 13.33 -8.23
CA GLY A 106 -3.10 11.90 -8.54
C GLY A 106 -4.22 11.11 -7.87
N ASN A 107 -5.14 11.76 -7.15
CA ASN A 107 -6.25 11.11 -6.49
C ASN A 107 -7.40 10.88 -7.47
N GLY A 108 -7.56 9.63 -7.91
CA GLY A 108 -8.66 9.23 -8.80
C GLY A 108 -10.07 9.39 -8.22
N LEU A 109 -10.23 9.79 -6.95
CA LEU A 109 -11.50 10.04 -6.28
C LEU A 109 -11.95 11.51 -6.31
N THR A 110 -11.11 12.42 -6.81
CA THR A 110 -11.43 13.84 -6.92
C THR A 110 -11.45 14.30 -8.38
N GLU A 111 -12.31 15.29 -8.66
CA GLU A 111 -12.40 16.03 -9.91
C GLU A 111 -12.12 17.49 -9.62
N ASN A 112 -11.72 18.20 -10.66
CA ASN A 112 -11.48 19.63 -10.60
C ASN A 112 -10.47 19.97 -9.48
N ASP A 113 -9.37 19.25 -9.46
CA ASP A 113 -8.21 19.51 -8.61
C ASP A 113 -7.71 20.94 -8.80
N MET A 114 -7.60 21.67 -7.70
CA MET A 114 -7.21 23.07 -7.69
C MET A 114 -6.19 23.35 -6.57
N TRP A 115 -5.23 24.22 -6.87
CA TRP A 115 -4.28 24.72 -5.87
C TRP A 115 -5.02 25.52 -4.80
N SER A 116 -4.92 25.13 -3.53
CA SER A 116 -5.49 25.87 -2.40
C SER A 116 -4.68 27.11 -2.04
N ALA A 117 -5.22 27.97 -1.16
CA ALA A 117 -4.51 29.16 -0.64
C ALA A 117 -3.21 28.82 0.11
N ASN A 118 -3.06 27.57 0.56
CA ASN A 118 -1.86 27.07 1.24
C ASN A 118 -0.95 26.25 0.30
N CYS A 119 -1.14 26.34 -1.01
CA CYS A 119 -0.36 25.61 -2.02
C CYS A 119 -0.38 24.08 -1.86
N VAL A 120 -1.54 23.55 -1.45
CA VAL A 120 -1.85 22.12 -1.52
C VAL A 120 -2.78 21.90 -2.70
N CYS A 121 -2.43 20.98 -3.60
CA CYS A 121 -3.32 20.51 -4.65
C CYS A 121 -4.40 19.61 -4.01
N VAL A 122 -5.67 19.99 -4.18
CA VAL A 122 -6.81 19.24 -3.64
C VAL A 122 -7.95 19.32 -4.64
N GLY A 123 -8.65 18.21 -4.83
CA GLY A 123 -9.85 18.19 -5.67
C GLY A 123 -11.17 18.19 -4.95
N THR A 124 -12.22 18.40 -5.75
CA THR A 124 -13.60 18.21 -5.33
C THR A 124 -13.94 16.73 -5.49
N PRO A 125 -14.44 16.02 -4.47
CA PRO A 125 -14.82 14.62 -4.63
C PRO A 125 -15.76 14.41 -5.84
N ILE A 126 -15.40 13.50 -6.76
CA ILE A 126 -16.28 13.12 -7.88
C ILE A 126 -17.53 12.49 -7.28
N GLY A 127 -18.71 12.96 -7.70
CA GLY A 127 -19.99 12.62 -7.10
C GLY A 127 -20.21 11.12 -6.83
N GLY A 128 -20.68 10.81 -5.60
CA GLY A 128 -21.37 9.55 -5.33
C GLY A 128 -20.91 8.72 -4.14
N CYS A 129 -20.16 9.26 -3.18
CA CYS A 129 -19.93 8.59 -1.90
C CYS A 129 -21.26 8.10 -1.31
N THR A 130 -21.52 6.81 -1.45
CA THR A 130 -22.78 6.19 -1.02
C THR A 130 -22.53 5.29 0.18
N GLU A 131 -21.30 4.82 0.34
CA GLU A 131 -20.91 3.87 1.37
C GLU A 131 -19.67 4.40 2.09
N LEU A 132 -19.83 4.73 3.37
CA LEU A 132 -18.73 5.09 4.25
C LEU A 132 -18.18 3.82 4.88
N LEU A 133 -16.87 3.63 4.81
CA LEU A 133 -16.19 2.46 5.33
C LEU A 133 -15.07 2.87 6.30
N THR A 134 -14.68 1.91 7.13
CA THR A 134 -13.49 2.02 8.00
C THR A 134 -12.60 0.81 7.75
N LEU A 135 -11.31 1.06 7.52
CA LEU A 135 -10.27 0.05 7.47
C LEU A 135 -9.42 0.18 8.73
N ASP A 136 -9.64 -0.74 9.67
CA ASP A 136 -8.85 -0.84 10.89
C ASP A 136 -7.65 -1.76 10.63
N ILE A 137 -6.43 -1.26 10.81
CA ILE A 137 -5.19 -2.01 10.67
C ILE A 137 -4.50 -2.03 12.04
N THR A 138 -4.39 -3.21 12.64
CA THR A 138 -3.52 -3.44 13.79
C THR A 138 -2.11 -3.68 13.26
N LEU A 139 -1.21 -2.73 13.48
CA LEU A 139 0.16 -2.80 13.01
C LEU A 139 0.99 -3.78 13.83
N ASP A 140 2.06 -4.27 13.25
CA ASP A 140 3.18 -4.87 13.97
C ASP A 140 4.24 -3.78 14.29
N ASN A 141 5.44 -4.19 14.69
CA ASN A 141 6.48 -3.22 15.04
C ASN A 141 7.09 -2.49 13.83
N ASN A 142 6.82 -2.93 12.61
CA ASN A 142 7.44 -2.44 11.40
C ASN A 142 6.41 -1.76 10.49
N GLY A 143 5.65 -0.82 11.06
CA GLY A 143 4.59 -0.12 10.35
C GLY A 143 5.02 0.55 9.04
N SER A 144 6.30 0.89 8.88
CA SER A 144 6.84 1.47 7.64
C SER A 144 6.81 0.52 6.44
N GLN A 145 6.65 -0.78 6.68
CA GLN A 145 6.54 -1.81 5.65
C GLN A 145 5.09 -2.05 5.24
N THR A 146 4.13 -1.63 6.07
CA THR A 146 2.70 -1.88 5.84
C THR A 146 2.07 -0.79 4.97
N THR A 147 1.55 -1.18 3.82
CA THR A 147 0.71 -0.33 2.95
C THR A 147 -0.58 -1.03 2.57
N TRP A 148 -1.54 -0.29 2.04
CA TRP A 148 -2.76 -0.88 1.49
C TRP A 148 -3.25 -0.10 0.28
N GLU A 149 -3.98 -0.81 -0.57
CA GLU A 149 -4.51 -0.30 -1.82
C GLU A 149 -5.90 -0.91 -2.07
N ILE A 150 -6.82 -0.09 -2.57
CA ILE A 150 -8.11 -0.52 -3.08
C ILE A 150 -8.12 -0.28 -4.58
N TYR A 151 -8.40 -1.34 -5.33
CA TYR A 151 -8.58 -1.29 -6.77
C TYR A 151 -10.05 -1.48 -7.15
N ASP A 152 -10.40 -1.10 -8.37
CA ASP A 152 -11.66 -1.49 -9.01
C ASP A 152 -11.81 -3.03 -9.09
N ASP A 153 -13.01 -3.52 -9.46
CA ASP A 153 -13.28 -4.96 -9.56
C ASP A 153 -12.36 -5.70 -10.55
N THR A 154 -11.81 -4.98 -11.54
CA THR A 154 -10.88 -5.56 -12.51
C THR A 154 -9.44 -5.65 -11.98
N GLY A 155 -9.11 -4.89 -10.92
CA GLY A 155 -7.76 -4.82 -10.36
C GLY A 155 -6.81 -3.96 -11.18
N THR A 156 -7.33 -3.04 -12.00
CA THR A 156 -6.53 -2.23 -12.93
C THR A 156 -6.45 -0.77 -12.52
N GLN A 157 -7.50 -0.23 -11.91
CA GLN A 157 -7.55 1.16 -11.48
C GLN A 157 -7.39 1.24 -9.96
N LEU A 158 -6.38 1.98 -9.50
CA LEU A 158 -6.22 2.33 -8.10
C LEU A 158 -7.29 3.37 -7.72
N ILE A 159 -8.04 3.07 -6.66
CA ILE A 159 -9.15 3.87 -6.16
C ILE A 159 -8.78 4.55 -4.85
N ALA A 160 -8.10 3.87 -3.94
CA ALA A 160 -7.62 4.46 -2.69
C ALA A 160 -6.36 3.74 -2.22
N SER A 161 -5.53 4.41 -1.43
CA SER A 161 -4.34 3.81 -0.82
C SER A 161 -3.98 4.50 0.49
N GLY A 162 -3.12 3.86 1.28
CA GLY A 162 -2.60 4.42 2.52
C GLY A 162 -1.40 3.64 3.07
N GLY A 163 -0.86 4.15 4.19
CA GLY A 163 0.49 3.84 4.64
C GLY A 163 1.56 4.54 3.78
N PRO A 164 2.86 4.28 4.00
CA PRO A 164 3.40 3.48 5.10
C PRO A 164 3.21 4.17 6.46
N TYR A 165 3.27 3.40 7.55
CA TYR A 165 3.05 3.90 8.91
C TYR A 165 4.34 4.05 9.71
N GLN A 166 4.25 4.56 10.93
CA GLN A 166 5.41 4.72 11.80
C GLN A 166 5.87 3.36 12.36
N ASP A 167 7.17 3.15 12.49
CA ASP A 167 7.74 1.99 13.20
C ASP A 167 7.65 2.11 14.73
N GLY A 168 7.71 0.97 15.41
CA GLY A 168 7.80 0.86 16.86
C GLY A 168 6.48 1.05 17.61
N ILE A 169 5.35 1.06 16.89
CA ILE A 169 3.99 1.21 17.46
C ILE A 169 3.15 -0.06 17.33
N GLY A 170 3.79 -1.23 17.34
CA GLY A 170 3.11 -2.53 17.19
C GLY A 170 1.98 -2.75 18.20
N GLY A 171 0.90 -3.38 17.71
CA GLY A 171 -0.36 -3.56 18.43
C GLY A 171 -1.30 -2.35 18.40
N THR A 172 -0.86 -1.20 17.88
CA THR A 172 -1.72 -0.03 17.69
C THR A 172 -2.65 -0.24 16.51
N VAL A 173 -3.90 0.22 16.64
CA VAL A 173 -4.88 0.22 15.55
C VAL A 173 -4.86 1.57 14.85
N ILE A 174 -4.55 1.58 13.56
CA ILE A 174 -4.77 2.70 12.65
C ILE A 174 -6.13 2.53 12.00
N THR A 175 -6.97 3.56 12.03
CA THR A 175 -8.28 3.55 11.39
C THR A 175 -8.27 4.50 10.21
N GLU A 176 -8.39 3.94 9.01
CA GLU A 176 -8.53 4.70 7.78
C GLU A 176 -10.01 4.83 7.43
N ASN A 177 -10.45 6.06 7.16
CA ASN A 177 -11.82 6.34 6.77
C ASN A 177 -11.89 6.39 5.25
N LEU A 178 -12.77 5.56 4.68
CA LEU A 178 -12.90 5.39 3.25
C LEU A 178 -14.32 5.73 2.80
N CYS A 179 -14.43 6.07 1.53
CA CYS A 179 -15.66 6.50 0.92
C CYS A 179 -15.70 5.90 -0.49
N LEU A 180 -16.58 4.91 -0.68
CA LEU A 180 -16.68 4.13 -1.92
C LEU A 180 -18.11 4.16 -2.48
N ASN A 181 -18.24 3.74 -3.74
CA ASN A 181 -19.52 3.67 -4.44
C ASN A 181 -20.11 2.25 -4.36
N GLN A 182 -21.40 2.09 -4.67
CA GLN A 182 -22.07 0.78 -4.71
C GLN A 182 -21.66 -0.07 -5.93
N ILE A 183 -20.40 -0.52 -5.96
CA ILE A 183 -19.82 -1.43 -6.95
C ILE A 183 -18.91 -2.46 -6.25
N CYS A 184 -18.22 -3.28 -7.05
CA CYS A 184 -17.23 -4.22 -6.55
C CYS A 184 -15.81 -3.66 -6.63
N TYR A 185 -14.97 -4.06 -5.67
CA TYR A 185 -13.61 -3.59 -5.45
C TYR A 185 -12.73 -4.74 -4.98
N ARG A 186 -11.42 -4.49 -4.94
CA ARG A 186 -10.41 -5.39 -4.40
C ARG A 186 -9.55 -4.65 -3.40
N LEU A 187 -9.47 -5.17 -2.18
CA LEU A 187 -8.50 -4.71 -1.19
C LEU A 187 -7.22 -5.55 -1.29
N VAL A 188 -6.08 -4.85 -1.29
CA VAL A 188 -4.73 -5.39 -1.21
C VAL A 188 -4.06 -4.77 0.02
N VAL A 189 -3.49 -5.60 0.88
CA VAL A 189 -2.63 -5.14 1.98
C VAL A 189 -1.24 -5.68 1.72
N ASN A 190 -0.25 -4.82 1.73
CA ASN A 190 1.15 -5.16 1.44
C ASN A 190 2.00 -5.00 2.69
N ASP A 191 3.05 -5.82 2.74
CA ASP A 191 4.12 -5.76 3.71
C ASP A 191 5.45 -5.92 2.95
N ASP A 192 6.24 -4.86 2.87
CA ASP A 192 7.53 -4.93 2.19
C ASP A 192 8.56 -5.84 2.92
N GLY A 193 8.31 -6.17 4.19
CA GLY A 193 9.15 -7.07 5.00
C GLY A 193 9.05 -8.55 4.61
N GLY A 194 7.90 -8.96 4.08
CA GLY A 194 7.60 -10.33 3.71
C GLY A 194 7.27 -11.25 4.89
N ASP A 195 7.07 -10.69 6.09
CA ASP A 195 6.68 -11.40 7.31
C ASP A 195 5.24 -11.10 7.75
N GLY A 196 4.55 -10.21 7.02
CA GLY A 196 3.18 -9.83 7.24
C GLY A 196 3.04 -8.90 8.45
N LEU A 197 1.83 -8.82 9.00
CA LEU A 197 1.57 -8.08 10.22
C LEU A 197 1.72 -9.03 11.41
N LEU A 198 2.94 -9.28 11.88
CA LEU A 198 3.20 -10.21 12.98
C LEU A 198 2.47 -9.81 14.27
N GLY A 199 1.38 -10.53 14.58
CA GLY A 199 0.48 -10.21 15.72
C GLY A 199 -0.48 -9.04 15.44
N GLY A 200 -0.45 -8.50 14.23
CA GLY A 200 -1.39 -7.54 13.69
C GLY A 200 -2.55 -8.19 12.94
N LYS A 201 -3.36 -7.37 12.28
CA LYS A 201 -4.52 -7.79 11.45
C LYS A 201 -5.10 -6.59 10.72
N TYR A 202 -6.01 -6.81 9.78
CA TYR A 202 -6.78 -5.74 9.16
C TYR A 202 -8.26 -6.12 9.00
N VAL A 203 -9.15 -5.14 9.18
CA VAL A 203 -10.60 -5.33 9.10
C VAL A 203 -11.23 -4.17 8.36
N LEU A 204 -11.92 -4.45 7.26
CA LEU A 204 -12.74 -3.48 6.54
C LEU A 204 -14.20 -3.60 7.00
N ARG A 205 -14.83 -2.49 7.37
CA ARG A 205 -16.22 -2.42 7.83
C ARG A 205 -16.99 -1.32 7.11
N ASP A 206 -18.30 -1.49 7.00
CA ASP A 206 -19.19 -0.39 6.62
C ASP A 206 -19.55 0.52 7.80
N ASP A 207 -20.35 1.54 7.51
CA ASP A 207 -20.86 2.55 8.46
C ASP A 207 -21.72 1.95 9.60
N GLN A 208 -22.29 0.77 9.38
CA GLN A 208 -23.04 -0.01 10.37
C GLN A 208 -22.14 -0.94 11.19
N GLY A 209 -20.82 -0.93 10.96
CA GLY A 209 -19.84 -1.78 11.61
C GLY A 209 -19.86 -3.25 11.14
N ARG A 210 -20.59 -3.56 10.06
CA ARG A 210 -20.63 -4.90 9.47
C ARG A 210 -19.27 -5.16 8.80
N ARG A 211 -18.64 -6.29 9.12
CA ARG A 211 -17.36 -6.67 8.49
C ARG A 211 -17.56 -7.08 7.04
N ILE A 212 -16.77 -6.47 6.17
CA ILE A 212 -16.69 -6.74 4.73
C ILE A 212 -15.52 -7.68 4.45
N ILE A 213 -14.34 -7.40 5.02
CA ILE A 213 -13.10 -8.18 4.93
C ILE A 213 -12.47 -8.27 6.31
N GLU A 214 -11.85 -9.41 6.63
CA GLU A 214 -10.99 -9.58 7.80
C GLU A 214 -9.80 -10.45 7.41
N GLY A 215 -8.58 -9.95 7.61
CA GLY A 215 -7.34 -10.71 7.49
C GLY A 215 -6.61 -10.68 8.83
N ASP A 216 -6.03 -11.80 9.23
CA ASP A 216 -5.35 -12.00 10.52
C ASP A 216 -3.86 -11.66 10.49
N GLY A 217 -3.41 -10.98 9.42
CA GLY A 217 -2.06 -10.43 9.31
C GLY A 217 -0.98 -11.44 8.91
N GLN A 218 -1.27 -12.73 8.80
CA GLN A 218 -0.23 -13.74 8.51
C GLN A 218 -0.04 -13.94 6.99
N PHE A 219 0.46 -12.92 6.30
CA PHE A 219 0.82 -13.01 4.88
C PHE A 219 2.33 -12.76 4.70
N ALA A 220 2.85 -13.03 3.50
CA ALA A 220 4.25 -12.69 3.18
C ALA A 220 4.29 -11.23 2.71
N SER A 221 4.66 -10.97 1.45
CA SER A 221 4.77 -9.59 0.95
C SER A 221 3.44 -8.91 0.63
N THR A 222 2.46 -9.70 0.24
CA THR A 222 1.13 -9.22 -0.11
C THR A 222 0.14 -10.15 0.53
N SER A 223 -0.98 -9.61 0.99
CA SER A 223 -2.11 -10.38 1.51
C SER A 223 -2.37 -11.54 0.54
N ALA A 224 -2.21 -12.77 1.02
CA ALA A 224 -2.21 -13.98 0.19
C ALA A 224 -3.48 -14.11 -0.67
N LYS A 225 -4.53 -13.38 -0.29
CA LYS A 225 -5.71 -13.17 -1.11
C LYS A 225 -6.05 -11.69 -1.28
N VAL A 226 -5.89 -11.21 -2.51
CA VAL A 226 -6.59 -10.02 -3.02
C VAL A 226 -8.08 -10.23 -2.79
N SER A 227 -8.67 -9.47 -1.88
CA SER A 227 -9.99 -9.77 -1.32
C SER A 227 -11.05 -8.99 -2.07
N PRO A 228 -11.84 -9.63 -2.96
CA PRO A 228 -12.93 -8.94 -3.65
C PRO A 228 -14.11 -8.72 -2.70
N PHE A 229 -14.72 -7.55 -2.80
CA PHE A 229 -15.94 -7.21 -2.07
C PHE A 229 -16.83 -6.33 -2.93
N CYS A 230 -18.14 -6.38 -2.67
CA CYS A 230 -19.11 -5.55 -3.35
C CYS A 230 -19.92 -4.78 -2.31
N LEU A 231 -20.33 -3.58 -2.68
CA LEU A 231 -21.15 -2.70 -1.88
C LEU A 231 -22.49 -2.42 -2.58
N PRO A 232 -23.59 -2.25 -1.83
CA PRO A 232 -23.69 -2.43 -0.38
C PRO A 232 -23.68 -3.92 0.00
N LEU A 233 -23.35 -4.24 1.26
CA LEU A 233 -23.51 -5.61 1.75
C LEU A 233 -25.00 -6.00 1.82
N SER A 234 -25.30 -7.23 1.39
CA SER A 234 -26.64 -7.80 1.55
C SER A 234 -27.01 -8.01 3.01
N ASN A 235 -28.32 -8.03 3.27
CA ASN A 235 -28.87 -8.41 4.58
C ASN A 235 -28.75 -9.91 4.88
N ALA A 236 -28.46 -10.74 3.87
CA ALA A 236 -28.24 -12.18 4.07
C ALA A 236 -26.96 -12.41 4.88
N LYS A 237 -27.05 -13.04 6.05
CA LYS A 237 -25.91 -13.26 6.95
C LYS A 237 -26.01 -14.61 7.65
N LEU A 238 -24.94 -15.05 8.33
CA LEU A 238 -25.15 -16.00 9.43
C LEU A 238 -25.97 -15.33 10.52
N ILE A 239 -26.91 -16.07 11.13
CA ILE A 239 -27.62 -15.54 12.29
C ILE A 239 -26.63 -15.30 13.43
N ASP A 240 -26.91 -14.31 14.27
CA ASP A 240 -25.92 -13.80 15.22
C ASP A 240 -25.50 -14.86 16.26
N ALA A 241 -26.33 -15.86 16.57
CA ALA A 241 -25.99 -16.98 17.45
C ALA A 241 -24.88 -17.93 16.91
N TRP A 242 -24.64 -17.90 15.60
CA TRP A 242 -23.60 -18.70 14.92
C TRP A 242 -22.49 -17.84 14.31
N CYS A 243 -22.61 -16.51 14.38
CA CYS A 243 -21.57 -15.59 13.97
C CYS A 243 -20.48 -15.52 15.04
N ASP A 244 -19.20 -15.49 14.65
CA ASP A 244 -18.06 -15.36 15.57
C ASP A 244 -17.92 -16.49 16.61
N ARG A 245 -18.39 -17.69 16.24
CA ARG A 245 -18.30 -18.89 17.07
C ARG A 245 -17.01 -19.65 16.77
N LYS A 246 -16.02 -19.47 17.65
CA LYS A 246 -14.73 -20.17 17.57
C LYS A 246 -14.66 -21.47 18.41
N ASP A 247 -15.76 -21.83 19.05
CA ASP A 247 -15.90 -22.95 19.98
C ASP A 247 -16.75 -24.09 19.40
N LEU A 248 -17.04 -24.08 18.09
CA LEU A 248 -17.86 -25.11 17.48
C LEU A 248 -17.09 -26.43 17.47
N VAL A 249 -17.75 -27.53 17.80
CA VAL A 249 -17.16 -28.88 17.67
C VAL A 249 -17.26 -29.30 16.21
N TYR A 250 -16.22 -29.91 15.66
CA TYR A 250 -16.28 -30.45 14.32
C TYR A 250 -17.03 -31.78 14.31
N SER A 251 -18.33 -31.76 14.01
CA SER A 251 -19.17 -32.96 14.00
C SER A 251 -20.26 -32.90 12.93
N THR A 252 -20.80 -34.06 12.58
CA THR A 252 -21.95 -34.23 11.67
C THR A 252 -23.27 -33.68 12.25
N SER A 253 -23.27 -33.27 13.52
CA SER A 253 -24.41 -32.63 14.19
C SER A 253 -24.29 -31.10 14.28
N THR A 254 -23.10 -30.55 13.98
CA THR A 254 -22.82 -29.12 14.11
C THR A 254 -23.45 -28.36 12.93
N GLN A 255 -24.44 -27.54 13.24
CA GLN A 255 -25.21 -26.78 12.26
C GLN A 255 -24.86 -25.29 12.34
N VAL A 256 -24.75 -24.65 11.18
CA VAL A 256 -24.70 -23.19 11.07
C VAL A 256 -25.85 -22.71 10.19
N TYR A 257 -26.43 -21.57 10.54
CA TYR A 257 -27.70 -21.12 9.97
C TYR A 257 -27.56 -19.75 9.31
N ALA A 258 -28.09 -19.66 8.10
CA ALA A 258 -28.34 -18.40 7.42
C ALA A 258 -29.58 -17.70 8.00
N SER A 259 -29.58 -16.37 7.92
CA SER A 259 -30.70 -15.51 8.27
C SER A 259 -31.91 -15.83 7.38
N GLN A 260 -33.05 -16.14 8.00
CA GLN A 260 -34.27 -16.55 7.28
C GLN A 260 -35.21 -15.39 6.95
N ASN A 261 -34.80 -14.16 7.23
CA ASN A 261 -35.59 -12.94 7.05
C ASN A 261 -35.39 -12.29 5.68
N ILE A 262 -34.96 -13.04 4.66
CA ILE A 262 -34.77 -12.54 3.29
C ILE A 262 -36.02 -12.85 2.44
N PRO A 263 -36.81 -11.83 2.07
CA PRO A 263 -38.02 -12.04 1.29
C PRO A 263 -37.73 -12.70 -0.07
N GLY A 264 -38.50 -13.74 -0.40
CA GLY A 264 -38.36 -14.43 -1.69
C GLY A 264 -37.12 -15.32 -1.83
N ALA A 265 -36.37 -15.58 -0.75
CA ALA A 265 -35.23 -16.47 -0.79
C ALA A 265 -35.65 -17.92 -1.12
N GLN A 266 -35.05 -18.47 -2.17
CA GLN A 266 -35.19 -19.85 -2.63
C GLN A 266 -34.10 -20.78 -2.05
N GLY A 267 -33.11 -20.19 -1.38
CA GLY A 267 -32.00 -20.87 -0.74
C GLY A 267 -30.85 -19.92 -0.48
N TYR A 268 -29.77 -20.43 0.09
CA TYR A 268 -28.61 -19.65 0.47
C TYR A 268 -27.32 -20.30 0.00
N GLN A 269 -26.38 -19.49 -0.45
CA GLN A 269 -25.01 -19.94 -0.69
C GLN A 269 -24.11 -19.43 0.44
N PHE A 270 -23.35 -20.35 1.01
CA PHE A 270 -22.32 -20.10 2.01
C PHE A 270 -20.97 -20.08 1.31
N SER A 271 -20.15 -19.08 1.63
CA SER A 271 -18.72 -19.07 1.34
C SER A 271 -17.99 -19.34 2.65
N MET A 272 -17.10 -20.33 2.66
CA MET A 272 -16.16 -20.58 3.76
C MET A 272 -14.77 -20.44 3.21
N GLU A 273 -13.94 -19.69 3.91
CA GLU A 273 -12.68 -19.22 3.38
C GLU A 273 -11.66 -19.08 4.49
N ASP A 274 -10.48 -19.64 4.24
CA ASP A 274 -9.29 -19.31 5.00
C ASP A 274 -8.76 -17.95 4.52
N PRO A 275 -8.55 -16.95 5.40
CA PRO A 275 -7.97 -15.65 5.03
C PRO A 275 -6.66 -15.74 4.24
N HIS A 276 -5.87 -16.81 4.46
CA HIS A 276 -4.60 -17.06 3.76
C HIS A 276 -4.76 -17.69 2.38
N GLY A 277 -5.98 -18.04 1.98
CA GLY A 277 -6.28 -18.63 0.68
C GLY A 277 -6.03 -20.13 0.57
N SER A 278 -5.63 -20.83 1.64
CA SER A 278 -5.41 -22.30 1.59
C SER A 278 -6.72 -23.07 1.40
N TYR A 279 -7.84 -22.49 1.83
CA TYR A 279 -9.17 -23.06 1.74
C TYR A 279 -10.19 -22.07 1.19
N TYR A 280 -11.00 -22.52 0.23
CA TYR A 280 -12.16 -21.77 -0.26
C TYR A 280 -13.24 -22.73 -0.72
N ARG A 281 -14.46 -22.56 -0.21
CA ARG A 281 -15.60 -23.41 -0.57
C ARG A 281 -16.90 -22.62 -0.64
N LEU A 282 -17.59 -22.79 -1.77
CA LEU A 282 -18.97 -22.38 -1.95
C LEU A 282 -19.93 -23.57 -1.77
N VAL A 283 -20.97 -23.40 -0.97
CA VAL A 283 -22.00 -24.44 -0.72
C VAL A 283 -23.40 -23.83 -0.79
N PHE A 284 -24.24 -24.35 -1.67
CA PHE A 284 -25.67 -23.98 -1.70
C PHE A 284 -26.51 -24.89 -0.80
N ARG A 285 -27.44 -24.30 -0.05
CA ARG A 285 -28.39 -25.00 0.82
C ARG A 285 -29.79 -24.41 0.65
N PRO A 286 -30.80 -25.20 0.22
CA PRO A 286 -32.15 -24.69 -0.01
C PRO A 286 -32.84 -24.25 1.29
N ASN A 287 -32.51 -24.86 2.43
CA ASN A 287 -33.08 -24.53 3.74
C ASN A 287 -32.25 -23.54 4.56
N GLY A 288 -31.13 -23.04 4.02
CA GLY A 288 -30.23 -22.13 4.75
C GLY A 288 -29.59 -22.74 6.00
N VAL A 289 -29.54 -24.07 6.11
CA VAL A 289 -28.81 -24.78 7.17
C VAL A 289 -27.63 -25.47 6.53
N LEU A 290 -26.42 -25.23 7.04
CA LEU A 290 -25.20 -25.91 6.62
C LEU A 290 -24.71 -26.80 7.77
N ILE A 291 -24.30 -28.03 7.45
CA ILE A 291 -23.57 -28.92 8.36
C ILE A 291 -22.18 -29.07 7.75
N PRO A 292 -21.16 -28.35 8.26
CA PRO A 292 -19.83 -28.33 7.66
C PRO A 292 -19.20 -29.72 7.52
N ALA A 293 -19.34 -30.58 8.54
CA ALA A 293 -18.76 -31.93 8.53
C ALA A 293 -19.40 -32.90 7.53
N ASN A 294 -20.57 -32.56 6.96
CA ASN A 294 -21.24 -33.41 5.97
C ASN A 294 -20.79 -33.08 4.53
N LEU A 295 -19.82 -32.18 4.36
CA LEU A 295 -19.27 -31.84 3.05
C LEU A 295 -18.22 -32.86 2.64
N PHE A 296 -18.65 -33.89 1.89
CA PHE A 296 -17.75 -34.96 1.45
C PHE A 296 -16.65 -34.48 0.50
N THR A 297 -16.92 -33.47 -0.33
CA THR A 297 -15.94 -32.90 -1.25
C THR A 297 -15.40 -31.59 -0.70
N LEU A 298 -14.09 -31.57 -0.47
CA LEU A 298 -13.36 -30.43 0.09
C LEU A 298 -13.98 -29.95 1.43
N PRO A 299 -14.03 -30.83 2.46
CA PRO A 299 -14.53 -30.46 3.78
C PRO A 299 -13.71 -29.30 4.36
N PRO A 300 -14.32 -28.44 5.19
CA PRO A 300 -13.59 -27.37 5.84
C PRO A 300 -12.51 -27.94 6.77
N PRO A 301 -11.34 -27.28 6.86
CA PRO A 301 -10.31 -27.69 7.78
C PRO A 301 -10.78 -27.54 9.23
N ALA A 302 -10.32 -28.44 10.09
CA ALA A 302 -10.49 -28.34 11.53
C ALA A 302 -9.52 -27.31 12.11
N ASP A 303 -9.86 -26.75 13.28
CA ASP A 303 -9.01 -25.92 14.12
C ASP A 303 -8.46 -24.64 13.45
N LEU A 304 -9.06 -24.25 12.32
CA LEU A 304 -8.75 -23.04 11.57
C LEU A 304 -9.89 -22.01 11.70
N ASP A 305 -9.52 -20.73 11.82
CA ASP A 305 -10.48 -19.63 11.73
C ASP A 305 -10.86 -19.42 10.27
N LEU A 306 -12.15 -19.60 9.97
CA LEU A 306 -12.69 -19.43 8.63
C LEU A 306 -13.56 -18.18 8.58
N ASN A 307 -13.31 -17.33 7.59
CA ASN A 307 -14.22 -16.29 7.17
C ASN A 307 -15.41 -16.91 6.47
N VAL A 308 -16.60 -16.68 7.03
CA VAL A 308 -17.86 -17.19 6.49
C VAL A 308 -18.80 -16.05 6.18
N LYS A 309 -19.27 -16.03 4.93
CA LYS A 309 -20.29 -15.09 4.43
C LYS A 309 -21.39 -15.83 3.70
N VAL A 310 -22.56 -15.22 3.65
CA VAL A 310 -23.77 -15.82 3.09
C VAL A 310 -24.39 -14.87 2.08
N ARG A 311 -24.96 -15.43 1.01
CA ARG A 311 -25.83 -14.70 0.08
C ARG A 311 -27.08 -15.51 -0.23
N ALA A 312 -28.20 -14.82 -0.45
CA ALA A 312 -29.48 -15.46 -0.77
C ALA A 312 -29.63 -15.61 -2.30
N LEU A 313 -30.29 -16.69 -2.73
CA LEU A 313 -30.79 -16.85 -4.08
C LEU A 313 -32.23 -16.36 -4.13
N VAL A 314 -32.52 -15.32 -4.91
CA VAL A 314 -33.86 -14.72 -5.06
C VAL A 314 -34.19 -14.64 -6.54
N ASN A 315 -35.33 -15.18 -6.95
CA ASN A 315 -35.76 -15.22 -8.36
C ASN A 315 -34.70 -15.78 -9.33
N GLY A 316 -33.95 -16.80 -8.91
CA GLY A 316 -32.88 -17.40 -9.73
C GLY A 316 -31.56 -16.62 -9.78
N SER A 317 -31.45 -15.46 -9.11
CA SER A 317 -30.24 -14.65 -9.05
C SER A 317 -29.68 -14.57 -7.64
N TYR A 318 -28.36 -14.70 -7.49
CA TYR A 318 -27.72 -14.48 -6.20
C TYR A 318 -27.67 -12.99 -5.90
N GLN A 319 -28.09 -12.63 -4.69
CA GLN A 319 -27.85 -11.30 -4.12
C GLN A 319 -26.35 -11.13 -3.80
N ASP A 320 -25.95 -9.92 -3.42
CA ASP A 320 -24.60 -9.67 -2.90
C ASP A 320 -24.34 -10.45 -1.61
N TRP A 321 -23.05 -10.54 -1.26
CA TRP A 321 -22.64 -11.13 0.01
C TRP A 321 -23.02 -10.20 1.16
N GLY A 322 -23.47 -10.78 2.29
CA GLY A 322 -23.54 -10.03 3.54
C GLY A 322 -22.26 -10.09 4.35
N LYS A 323 -22.38 -9.65 5.61
CA LYS A 323 -21.24 -9.52 6.53
C LYS A 323 -20.48 -10.83 6.74
N ILE A 324 -19.17 -10.71 6.99
CA ILE A 324 -18.32 -11.82 7.42
C ILE A 324 -18.53 -12.13 8.90
N CYS A 325 -18.57 -13.44 9.18
CA CYS A 325 -18.52 -14.04 10.50
C CYS A 325 -17.33 -15.00 10.56
N ILE A 326 -16.58 -15.01 11.66
CA ILE A 326 -15.51 -15.99 11.84
C ILE A 326 -16.10 -17.24 12.51
N ILE A 327 -15.79 -18.43 11.99
CA ILE A 327 -16.10 -19.67 12.70
C ILE A 327 -14.85 -20.53 12.81
N ARG A 328 -14.75 -21.30 13.90
CA ARG A 328 -13.74 -22.37 14.04
C ARG A 328 -14.42 -23.67 14.41
N LEU A 329 -14.10 -24.72 13.65
CA LEU A 329 -14.57 -26.09 13.87
C LEU A 329 -13.47 -26.87 14.56
N ASN A 330 -13.55 -27.01 15.86
CA ASN A 330 -12.51 -27.64 16.67
C ASN A 330 -12.59 -29.16 16.62
N THR A 331 -11.46 -29.83 16.45
CA THR A 331 -11.41 -31.30 16.47
C THR A 331 -11.98 -31.82 17.80
N PRO A 332 -12.90 -32.82 17.78
CA PRO A 332 -13.44 -33.38 19.01
C PRO A 332 -12.32 -33.89 19.93
N GLY A 333 -12.23 -33.34 21.15
CA GLY A 333 -11.21 -33.72 22.14
C GLY A 333 -10.13 -32.66 22.41
N ALA A 334 -10.04 -31.58 21.63
CA ALA A 334 -9.07 -30.50 21.87
C ALA A 334 -9.34 -29.65 23.13
N GLY A 335 -10.47 -29.88 23.82
CA GLY A 335 -10.94 -29.04 24.92
C GLY A 335 -11.52 -29.81 26.11
N ARG A 336 -10.82 -30.84 26.62
CA ARG A 336 -10.84 -31.30 28.04
C ARG A 336 -10.06 -32.60 28.20
N SER A 337 -9.19 -32.65 29.22
CA SER A 337 -8.67 -33.89 29.80
C SER A 337 -9.83 -34.77 30.28
N LEU A 338 -9.98 -35.95 29.69
CA LEU A 338 -10.32 -37.23 30.35
C LEU A 338 -10.30 -38.36 29.31
N SER A 339 -9.53 -39.38 29.65
CA SER A 339 -9.42 -40.68 28.99
C SER A 339 -10.77 -41.37 28.78
N LEU A 340 -10.96 -41.99 27.61
CA LEU A 340 -11.17 -43.44 27.44
C LEU A 340 -11.49 -43.71 25.94
N PHE A 341 -10.56 -44.42 25.31
CA PHE A 341 -10.54 -45.12 24.03
C PHE A 341 -11.81 -45.09 23.14
N ASP A 342 -11.67 -44.64 21.89
CA ASP A 342 -11.79 -45.52 20.73
C ASP A 342 -11.15 -44.91 19.47
N GLU A 343 -10.52 -45.73 18.64
CA GLU A 343 -9.65 -45.39 17.51
C GLU A 343 -10.41 -44.84 16.29
N ALA A 344 -9.94 -43.71 15.76
CA ALA A 344 -9.89 -43.43 14.33
C ALA A 344 -8.78 -42.39 14.08
N THR A 345 -7.62 -42.88 13.68
CA THR A 345 -6.44 -42.11 13.29
C THR A 345 -6.71 -41.32 12.00
N ALA A 346 -7.05 -40.04 12.13
CA ALA A 346 -7.10 -39.15 10.97
C ALA A 346 -5.67 -38.75 10.60
N VAL A 347 -5.07 -39.47 9.65
CA VAL A 347 -3.81 -39.06 9.03
C VAL A 347 -4.05 -37.77 8.25
N THR A 348 -3.32 -36.70 8.57
CA THR A 348 -3.40 -35.41 7.87
C THR A 348 -2.21 -35.24 6.93
N MET A 349 -2.44 -34.75 5.71
CA MET A 349 -1.42 -34.47 4.70
C MET A 349 -1.43 -32.96 4.37
N ASN A 350 -0.26 -32.34 4.41
CA ASN A 350 -0.04 -30.92 4.08
C ASN A 350 1.13 -30.74 3.11
N LEU A 351 0.99 -29.77 2.19
CA LEU A 351 2.00 -29.36 1.22
C LEU A 351 2.30 -27.87 1.36
N TYR A 352 3.57 -27.49 1.48
CA TYR A 352 3.97 -26.10 1.55
C TYR A 352 5.37 -25.88 0.93
N PRO A 353 5.67 -24.72 0.33
CA PRO A 353 4.73 -23.64 0.00
C PRO A 353 3.80 -24.03 -1.15
N ASN A 354 2.55 -23.57 -1.08
CA ASN A 354 1.50 -23.86 -2.07
C ASN A 354 0.52 -22.67 -2.14
N PRO A 355 0.59 -21.78 -3.14
CA PRO A 355 1.29 -21.94 -4.43
C PRO A 355 2.82 -22.03 -4.33
N ASN A 356 3.43 -22.88 -5.16
CA ASN A 356 4.87 -23.11 -5.23
C ASN A 356 5.47 -22.37 -6.43
N GLN A 357 6.51 -21.56 -6.19
CA GLN A 357 7.20 -20.73 -7.20
C GLN A 357 8.47 -21.39 -7.80
N GLY A 358 8.72 -22.68 -7.50
CA GLY A 358 9.85 -23.45 -8.04
C GLY A 358 10.94 -23.71 -7.03
N GLU A 359 10.71 -23.25 -5.80
CA GLU A 359 11.41 -23.66 -4.60
C GLU A 359 11.03 -25.08 -4.16
N GLN A 360 11.73 -25.57 -3.13
CA GLN A 360 11.48 -26.89 -2.56
C GLN A 360 10.05 -27.01 -2.05
N LEU A 361 9.37 -28.09 -2.42
CA LEU A 361 8.05 -28.44 -1.92
C LEU A 361 8.20 -29.38 -0.72
N PHE A 362 7.62 -29.02 0.42
CA PHE A 362 7.60 -29.85 1.62
C PHE A 362 6.30 -30.62 1.71
N LEU A 363 6.40 -31.87 2.15
CA LEU A 363 5.32 -32.77 2.51
C LEU A 363 5.37 -33.02 4.01
N ASN A 364 4.28 -32.69 4.70
CA ASN A 364 4.07 -33.11 6.08
C ASN A 364 2.89 -34.08 6.14
N LEU A 365 3.12 -35.30 6.64
CA LEU A 365 2.06 -36.23 7.03
C LEU A 365 2.15 -36.49 8.53
N GLU A 366 1.02 -36.40 9.22
CA GLU A 366 0.92 -36.62 10.66
C GLU A 366 -0.21 -37.61 10.95
N GLY A 367 -0.08 -38.40 12.02
CA GLY A 367 -1.08 -39.40 12.42
C GLY A 367 -0.86 -40.79 11.84
N LEU A 368 0.32 -41.06 11.28
CA LEU A 368 0.72 -42.38 10.78
C LEU A 368 0.83 -43.41 11.92
N GLU A 369 0.74 -44.69 11.59
CA GLU A 369 1.00 -45.75 12.57
C GLU A 369 2.47 -45.71 13.02
N ASP A 370 2.72 -45.98 14.30
CA ASP A 370 4.08 -45.97 14.85
C ASP A 370 4.88 -47.15 14.29
N GLY A 371 5.96 -46.86 13.56
CA GLY A 371 6.80 -47.85 12.89
C GLY A 371 7.45 -47.33 11.61
N GLU A 372 8.23 -48.19 10.94
CA GLU A 372 8.77 -47.90 9.62
C GLU A 372 7.72 -48.26 8.55
N GLN A 373 7.34 -47.29 7.72
CA GLN A 373 6.33 -47.46 6.68
C GLN A 373 6.85 -46.98 5.32
N ASP A 374 6.80 -47.87 4.33
CA ASP A 374 7.05 -47.52 2.93
C ASP A 374 5.85 -46.78 2.34
N MET A 375 6.14 -45.67 1.65
CA MET A 375 5.13 -44.80 1.06
C MET A 375 5.51 -44.47 -0.39
N GLU A 376 4.50 -44.42 -1.25
CA GLU A 376 4.67 -44.00 -2.63
C GLU A 376 4.01 -42.64 -2.83
N LEU A 377 4.81 -41.65 -3.22
CA LEU A 377 4.32 -40.35 -3.67
C LEU A 377 4.28 -40.31 -5.19
N GLU A 378 3.19 -39.80 -5.75
CA GLU A 378 3.07 -39.45 -7.15
C GLU A 378 2.49 -38.05 -7.33
N VAL A 379 2.94 -37.35 -8.36
CA VAL A 379 2.35 -36.07 -8.79
C VAL A 379 1.74 -36.27 -10.17
N LEU A 380 0.48 -35.87 -10.33
CA LEU A 380 -0.31 -35.97 -11.55
C LEU A 380 -0.64 -34.57 -12.07
N ASP A 381 -0.65 -34.39 -13.39
CA ASP A 381 -1.21 -33.18 -14.01
C ASP A 381 -2.76 -33.21 -14.01
N LEU A 382 -3.40 -32.12 -14.47
CA LEU A 382 -4.86 -32.01 -14.55
C LEU A 382 -5.53 -33.07 -15.47
N PHE A 383 -4.78 -33.71 -16.35
CA PHE A 383 -5.27 -34.77 -17.22
C PHE A 383 -5.00 -36.18 -16.64
N GLY A 384 -4.47 -36.25 -15.41
CA GLY A 384 -4.17 -37.50 -14.71
C GLY A 384 -2.87 -38.16 -15.15
N LYS A 385 -2.03 -37.48 -15.96
CA LYS A 385 -0.72 -38.01 -16.35
C LYS A 385 0.25 -37.83 -15.19
N ARG A 386 0.93 -38.91 -14.81
CA ARG A 386 1.98 -38.88 -13.80
C ARG A 386 3.21 -38.13 -14.30
N VAL A 387 3.57 -37.07 -13.59
CA VAL A 387 4.70 -36.17 -13.88
C VAL A 387 5.86 -36.33 -12.91
N HIS A 388 5.62 -36.88 -11.71
CA HIS A 388 6.67 -37.20 -10.75
C HIS A 388 6.28 -38.42 -9.91
N ALA A 389 7.27 -39.18 -9.44
CA ALA A 389 7.08 -40.27 -8.50
C ALA A 389 8.31 -40.42 -7.60
N GLN A 390 8.09 -40.60 -6.31
CA GLN A 390 9.14 -40.73 -5.30
C GLN A 390 8.72 -41.75 -4.24
N GLN A 391 9.66 -42.61 -3.84
CA GLN A 391 9.47 -43.49 -2.69
C GLN A 391 9.94 -42.76 -1.43
N LEU A 392 9.13 -42.84 -0.37
CA LEU A 392 9.37 -42.20 0.92
C LEU A 392 9.28 -43.28 2.01
N VAL A 393 10.02 -43.07 3.11
CA VAL A 393 9.95 -43.94 4.29
C VAL A 393 9.61 -43.07 5.48
N ALA A 394 8.46 -43.33 6.11
CA ALA A 394 8.14 -42.74 7.41
C ALA A 394 8.74 -43.62 8.52
N ASN A 395 9.28 -42.98 9.55
CA ASN A 395 9.72 -43.66 10.76
C ASN A 395 9.05 -43.00 11.97
N GLY A 396 8.00 -43.64 12.48
CA GLY A 396 7.13 -43.12 13.52
C GLY A 396 5.86 -42.45 12.97
N THR A 397 5.15 -41.74 13.84
CA THR A 397 3.78 -41.24 13.59
C THR A 397 3.68 -40.01 12.68
N ARG A 398 4.80 -39.53 12.13
CA ARG A 398 4.86 -38.38 11.21
C ARG A 398 6.01 -38.50 10.23
N ILE A 399 5.87 -37.86 9.08
CA ILE A 399 6.98 -37.57 8.16
C ILE A 399 6.92 -36.10 7.74
N ASN A 400 8.07 -35.43 7.79
CA ASN A 400 8.26 -34.13 7.17
C ASN A 400 9.46 -34.23 6.24
N THR A 401 9.22 -34.15 4.93
CA THR A 401 10.25 -34.36 3.91
C THR A 401 10.11 -33.38 2.77
N VAL A 402 11.21 -33.11 2.09
CA VAL A 402 11.22 -32.36 0.84
C VAL A 402 10.89 -33.30 -0.31
N ILE A 403 9.98 -32.88 -1.18
CA ILE A 403 9.70 -33.46 -2.48
C ILE A 403 10.58 -32.72 -3.49
N ASP A 404 11.54 -33.44 -4.06
CA ASP A 404 12.42 -32.90 -5.11
C ASP A 404 11.74 -33.03 -6.47
N LEU A 405 10.95 -32.02 -6.81
CA LEU A 405 10.22 -31.92 -8.08
C LEU A 405 11.15 -31.51 -9.25
N GLN A 406 12.31 -32.14 -9.37
CA GLN A 406 13.30 -32.04 -10.47
C GLN A 406 13.03 -30.94 -11.51
N HIS A 407 13.06 -29.66 -11.12
CA HIS A 407 12.95 -28.40 -11.88
C HIS A 407 12.03 -28.30 -13.14
N GLU A 408 11.18 -29.27 -13.47
CA GLU A 408 10.50 -29.37 -14.78
C GLU A 408 8.96 -29.31 -14.71
N LEU A 409 8.36 -29.03 -13.55
CA LEU A 409 6.92 -28.76 -13.50
C LEU A 409 6.63 -27.37 -14.07
N ALA A 410 5.91 -27.33 -15.19
CA ALA A 410 5.36 -26.10 -15.75
C ALA A 410 4.38 -25.43 -14.78
N ALA A 411 4.14 -24.13 -14.95
CA ALA A 411 3.07 -23.45 -14.23
C ALA A 411 1.72 -24.13 -14.50
N GLY A 412 0.97 -24.44 -13.45
CA GLY A 412 -0.25 -25.22 -13.56
C GLY A 412 -0.73 -25.82 -12.23
N ILE A 413 -1.83 -26.56 -12.31
CA ILE A 413 -2.39 -27.27 -11.15
C ILE A 413 -2.00 -28.75 -11.27
N TYR A 414 -1.58 -29.31 -10.14
CA TYR A 414 -1.18 -30.70 -10.00
C TYR A 414 -1.92 -31.34 -8.83
N LEU A 415 -2.05 -32.66 -8.86
CA LEU A 415 -2.53 -33.47 -7.75
C LEU A 415 -1.36 -34.28 -7.21
N VAL A 416 -1.05 -34.13 -5.94
CA VAL A 416 -0.06 -34.96 -5.24
C VAL A 416 -0.83 -36.04 -4.50
N ASN A 417 -0.56 -37.29 -4.84
CA ASN A 417 -1.08 -38.44 -4.13
C ASN A 417 0.04 -39.08 -3.31
N VAL A 418 -0.26 -39.47 -2.08
CA VAL A 418 0.61 -40.28 -1.22
C VAL A 418 -0.14 -41.53 -0.83
N ARG A 419 0.47 -42.68 -1.09
CA ARG A 419 -0.03 -43.99 -0.71
C ARG A 419 0.77 -44.54 0.45
N VAL A 420 0.08 -44.96 1.51
CA VAL A 420 0.66 -45.64 2.68
C VAL A 420 -0.12 -46.94 2.87
N GLY A 421 0.48 -48.08 2.50
CA GLY A 421 -0.24 -49.37 2.46
C GLY A 421 -1.47 -49.35 1.54
N GLU A 422 -2.67 -49.48 2.11
CA GLU A 422 -3.96 -49.38 1.39
C GLU A 422 -4.59 -47.98 1.45
N ALA A 423 -4.04 -47.06 2.25
CA ALA A 423 -4.55 -45.70 2.39
C ALA A 423 -4.01 -44.78 1.30
N HIS A 424 -4.86 -43.84 0.85
CA HIS A 424 -4.55 -42.86 -0.18
C HIS A 424 -4.88 -41.45 0.31
N TYR A 425 -3.91 -40.55 0.20
CA TYR A 425 -4.03 -39.14 0.56
C TYR A 425 -3.78 -38.30 -0.68
N THR A 426 -4.59 -37.26 -0.90
CA THR A 426 -4.49 -36.40 -2.08
C THR A 426 -4.53 -34.94 -1.68
N GLN A 427 -3.61 -34.15 -2.23
CA GLN A 427 -3.59 -32.70 -2.05
C GLN A 427 -3.33 -31.99 -3.37
N ARG A 428 -3.96 -30.83 -3.55
CA ARG A 428 -3.76 -29.98 -4.72
C ARG A 428 -2.47 -29.19 -4.57
N LEU A 429 -1.60 -29.22 -5.56
CA LEU A 429 -0.43 -28.36 -5.70
C LEU A 429 -0.68 -27.34 -6.81
N VAL A 430 -0.44 -26.06 -6.53
CA VAL A 430 -0.48 -24.98 -7.51
C VAL A 430 0.96 -24.56 -7.79
N ARG A 431 1.42 -24.73 -9.04
CA ARG A 431 2.72 -24.28 -9.52
C ARG A 431 2.53 -22.97 -10.28
N GLN A 432 3.22 -21.90 -9.89
CA GLN A 432 3.18 -20.61 -10.57
C GLN A 432 4.44 -20.37 -11.42
#